data_AF-A0A7X5KPC1-F1
#
_entry.id   AF-A0A7X5KPC1-F1
#
_cell.length_a   1.000
_cell.length_b   1.000
_cell.length_c   1.000
_cell.angle_alpha   90.00
_cell.angle_beta   90.00
_cell.angle_gamma   90.00
#
_symmetry.space_group_name_H-M   'P 1'
#
loop_
_entity.id
_entity.type
_entity.pdbx_description
1 polymer ?
#
loop_
_entity_poly.entity_id
_entity_poly.type
_entity_poly.pdbx_seq_one_letter_code
_entity_poly.pdbx_strand_id
1 'polypeptide(L)'
;MNEQKKATKSDKILNLIMCVVIVAILAVAVYATYGKIATNIKDKAIQEGRAEATVDYLARQADLDVEDYLAQYGLTLNETITVNTGETEMLDNMTLENYLKYNGGEQTAEEVLEGTKLTDKATKDTLWKDFLPMMPAISVIGDEENFNQLKEQYGFDNDDITWGELEELIKSKQEEANAADTPESSDAPETSAEPAE
;
A
#
# COMPACT_ATOMS: atom_id res chain seq x y z
N MET A 1 31.96 -5.60 34.47
CA MET A 1 30.53 -5.44 34.79
C MET A 1 29.79 -5.53 33.48
N ASN A 2 29.04 -6.63 33.27
CA ASN A 2 28.18 -6.78 32.10
C ASN A 2 26.85 -6.09 32.37
N GLU A 3 26.61 -4.95 31.72
CA GLU A 3 25.28 -4.36 31.68
C GLU A 3 24.49 -5.03 30.55
N GLN A 4 23.58 -5.92 30.92
CA GLN A 4 22.48 -6.31 30.03
C GLN A 4 21.59 -5.08 29.81
N LYS A 5 21.58 -4.54 28.58
CA LYS A 5 20.49 -3.69 28.11
C LYS A 5 19.20 -4.51 28.18
N LYS A 6 18.37 -4.24 29.18
CA LYS A 6 17.00 -4.74 29.24
C LYS A 6 16.21 -4.10 28.10
N ALA A 7 15.87 -4.91 27.10
CA ALA A 7 14.87 -4.55 26.10
C ALA A 7 13.57 -4.16 26.83
N THR A 8 13.19 -2.90 26.69
CA THR A 8 11.99 -2.34 27.28
C THR A 8 10.77 -2.81 26.50
N LYS A 9 9.61 -2.98 27.18
CA LYS A 9 8.37 -3.47 26.54
C LYS A 9 7.93 -2.67 25.30
N SER A 10 8.40 -1.43 25.13
CA SER A 10 8.18 -0.61 23.93
C SER A 10 8.78 -1.20 22.66
N ASP A 11 9.92 -1.91 22.73
CA ASP A 11 10.58 -2.48 21.55
C ASP A 11 9.76 -3.61 20.91
N LYS A 12 8.87 -4.24 21.67
CA LYS A 12 8.00 -5.32 21.17
C LYS A 12 6.70 -4.81 20.57
N ILE A 13 6.24 -3.63 20.98
CA ILE A 13 5.00 -3.02 20.48
C ILE A 13 5.30 -2.23 19.19
N LEU A 14 6.42 -1.49 19.14
CA LEU A 14 6.88 -0.81 17.92
C LEU A 14 7.11 -1.79 16.76
N ASN A 15 7.81 -2.90 17.02
CA ASN A 15 8.11 -3.90 15.98
C ASN A 15 6.85 -4.64 15.51
N LEU A 16 5.78 -4.68 16.32
CA LEU A 16 4.50 -5.29 15.95
C LEU A 16 3.68 -4.36 15.04
N ILE A 17 3.61 -3.07 15.37
CA ILE A 17 2.88 -2.07 14.57
C ILE A 17 3.56 -1.87 13.21
N MET A 18 4.90 -1.78 13.18
CA MET A 18 5.67 -1.69 11.94
C MET A 18 5.50 -2.94 11.06
N CYS A 19 5.52 -4.15 11.67
CA CYS A 19 5.20 -5.39 10.96
C CYS A 19 3.79 -5.34 10.37
N VAL A 20 2.80 -4.79 11.06
CA VAL A 20 1.41 -4.74 10.56
C VAL A 20 1.26 -3.82 9.36
N VAL A 21 1.90 -2.64 9.37
CA VAL A 21 1.85 -1.70 8.22
C VAL A 21 2.59 -2.27 7.01
N ILE A 22 3.78 -2.84 7.22
CA ILE A 22 4.55 -3.48 6.13
C ILE A 22 3.83 -4.73 5.62
N VAL A 23 3.22 -5.54 6.48
CA VAL A 23 2.41 -6.70 6.06
C VAL A 23 1.14 -6.25 5.35
N ALA A 24 0.52 -5.14 5.73
CA ALA A 24 -0.62 -4.58 5.00
C ALA A 24 -0.21 -4.16 3.57
N ILE A 25 0.94 -3.50 3.41
CA ILE A 25 1.47 -3.11 2.09
C ILE A 25 1.91 -4.34 1.27
N LEU A 26 2.58 -5.31 1.89
CA LEU A 26 3.02 -6.55 1.22
C LEU A 26 1.84 -7.45 0.86
N ALA A 27 0.78 -7.52 1.67
CA ALA A 27 -0.40 -8.36 1.40
C ALA A 27 -1.14 -7.95 0.11
N VAL A 28 -1.10 -6.66 -0.25
CA VAL A 28 -1.61 -6.15 -1.53
C VAL A 28 -0.73 -6.63 -2.70
N ALA A 29 0.58 -6.76 -2.50
CA ALA A 29 1.52 -7.16 -3.56
C ALA A 29 1.51 -8.67 -3.91
N VAL A 30 1.03 -9.58 -3.03
CA VAL A 30 1.12 -11.04 -3.26
C VAL A 30 -0.18 -11.67 -3.83
N TYR A 31 -1.29 -10.93 -3.95
CA TYR A 31 -2.58 -11.54 -4.34
C TYR A 31 -2.72 -11.83 -5.85
N ALA A 32 -1.73 -11.45 -6.67
CA ALA A 32 -1.76 -11.57 -8.13
C ALA A 32 -1.68 -13.01 -8.69
N THR A 33 -1.58 -14.05 -7.86
CA THR A 33 -1.67 -15.43 -8.32
C THR A 33 -2.69 -16.20 -7.50
N TYR A 34 -3.89 -16.47 -8.03
CA TYR A 34 -4.53 -17.80 -8.04
C TYR A 34 -5.93 -17.73 -8.68
N GLY A 35 -6.08 -18.49 -9.78
CA GLY A 35 -7.33 -18.64 -10.52
C GLY A 35 -8.33 -19.62 -9.88
N LYS A 36 -9.62 -19.29 -10.08
CA LYS A 36 -10.84 -20.11 -9.93
C LYS A 36 -11.00 -20.87 -8.60
N ILE A 37 -11.43 -20.13 -7.58
CA ILE A 37 -12.03 -20.67 -6.35
C ILE A 37 -13.52 -20.33 -6.30
N ALA A 38 -14.35 -21.25 -5.80
CA ALA A 38 -15.80 -21.10 -5.67
C ALA A 38 -16.18 -19.86 -4.85
N THR A 39 -17.25 -19.16 -5.26
CA THR A 39 -17.70 -17.86 -4.71
C THR A 39 -17.83 -17.87 -3.18
N ASN A 40 -18.40 -18.94 -2.60
CA ASN A 40 -18.54 -19.09 -1.15
C ASN A 40 -17.21 -19.14 -0.38
N ILE A 41 -16.14 -19.64 -1.00
CA ILE A 41 -14.81 -19.72 -0.38
C ILE A 41 -14.10 -18.36 -0.52
N LYS A 42 -14.29 -17.67 -1.65
CA LYS A 42 -13.77 -16.30 -1.86
C LYS A 42 -14.41 -15.30 -0.90
N ASP A 43 -15.74 -15.30 -0.78
CA ASP A 43 -16.45 -14.39 0.13
C ASP A 43 -16.03 -14.63 1.58
N LYS A 44 -15.82 -15.90 1.97
CA LYS A 44 -15.32 -16.23 3.30
C LYS A 44 -13.87 -15.80 3.50
N ALA A 45 -13.02 -15.92 2.47
CA ALA A 45 -11.64 -15.43 2.52
C ALA A 45 -11.60 -13.90 2.65
N ILE A 46 -12.50 -13.17 1.97
CA ILE A 46 -12.62 -11.71 2.10
C ILE A 46 -13.06 -11.33 3.51
N GLN A 47 -14.11 -11.98 4.04
CA GLN A 47 -14.59 -11.78 5.42
C GLN A 47 -13.53 -12.13 6.47
N GLU A 48 -12.72 -13.16 6.21
CA GLU A 48 -11.60 -13.57 7.08
C GLU A 48 -10.34 -12.70 6.87
N GLY A 49 -10.38 -11.67 6.01
CA GLY A 49 -9.25 -10.76 5.73
C GLY A 49 -8.09 -11.41 4.98
N ARG A 50 -8.33 -12.54 4.31
CA ARG A 50 -7.34 -13.30 3.53
C ARG A 50 -7.37 -13.01 2.03
N ALA A 51 -8.30 -12.17 1.59
CA ALA A 51 -8.51 -11.81 0.20
C ALA A 51 -9.03 -10.37 0.12
N GLU A 52 -8.62 -9.66 -0.92
CA GLU A 52 -9.17 -8.35 -1.25
C GLU A 52 -10.62 -8.48 -1.73
N ALA A 53 -11.48 -7.55 -1.32
CA ALA A 53 -12.84 -7.48 -1.82
C ALA A 53 -12.83 -7.15 -3.32
N THR A 54 -13.71 -7.80 -4.09
CA THR A 54 -13.87 -7.50 -5.52
C THR A 54 -15.12 -6.65 -5.75
N VAL A 55 -15.18 -5.94 -6.89
CA VAL A 55 -16.38 -5.18 -7.30
C VAL A 55 -17.67 -6.01 -7.21
N ASP A 56 -17.66 -7.27 -7.67
CA ASP A 56 -18.82 -8.17 -7.54
C ASP A 56 -19.24 -8.43 -6.09
N TYR A 57 -18.28 -8.58 -5.19
CA TYR A 57 -18.54 -8.81 -3.77
C TYR A 57 -19.15 -7.57 -3.13
N LEU A 58 -18.58 -6.39 -3.41
CA LEU A 58 -19.04 -5.12 -2.87
C LEU A 58 -20.44 -4.75 -3.37
N ALA A 59 -20.72 -4.97 -4.67
CA ALA A 59 -22.04 -4.77 -5.25
C ALA A 59 -23.10 -5.68 -4.59
N ARG A 60 -22.79 -6.97 -4.41
CA ARG A 60 -23.65 -7.92 -3.70
C ARG A 60 -23.89 -7.52 -2.24
N GLN A 61 -22.87 -6.99 -1.56
CA GLN A 61 -22.99 -6.51 -0.19
C GLN A 61 -23.90 -5.28 -0.10
N ALA A 62 -23.89 -4.42 -1.12
CA ALA A 62 -24.77 -3.25 -1.24
C ALA A 62 -26.18 -3.59 -1.75
N ASP A 63 -26.47 -4.86 -2.07
CA ASP A 63 -27.72 -5.32 -2.71
C ASP A 63 -28.00 -4.61 -4.04
N LEU A 64 -26.94 -4.42 -4.84
CA LEU A 64 -26.96 -3.75 -6.13
C LEU A 64 -26.34 -4.61 -7.23
N ASP A 65 -26.77 -4.36 -8.47
CA ASP A 65 -26.05 -4.84 -9.64
C ASP A 65 -24.69 -4.13 -9.77
N VAL A 66 -23.70 -4.80 -10.35
CA VAL A 66 -22.32 -4.26 -10.45
C VAL A 66 -22.28 -2.91 -11.16
N GLU A 67 -23.02 -2.76 -12.25
CA GLU A 67 -23.04 -1.51 -13.01
C GLU A 67 -23.65 -0.36 -12.21
N ASP A 68 -24.73 -0.64 -11.47
CA ASP A 68 -25.39 0.35 -10.59
C ASP A 68 -24.50 0.71 -9.40
N TYR A 69 -23.82 -0.28 -8.82
CA TYR A 69 -22.84 -0.07 -7.75
C TYR A 69 -21.70 0.86 -8.20
N LEU A 70 -21.08 0.56 -9.35
CA LEU A 70 -20.00 1.37 -9.90
C LEU A 70 -20.46 2.78 -10.29
N ALA A 71 -21.65 2.90 -10.87
CA ALA A 71 -22.20 4.19 -11.32
C ALA A 71 -22.37 5.19 -10.17
N GLN A 72 -22.62 4.72 -8.94
CA GLN A 72 -22.69 5.61 -7.77
C GLN A 72 -21.38 6.33 -7.46
N TYR A 73 -20.26 5.77 -7.91
CA TYR A 73 -18.91 6.31 -7.71
C TYR A 73 -18.30 6.82 -9.02
N GLY A 74 -19.13 7.07 -10.05
CA GLY A 74 -18.67 7.58 -11.34
C GLY A 74 -17.87 6.57 -12.17
N LEU A 75 -17.93 5.29 -11.83
CA LEU A 75 -17.21 4.22 -12.51
C LEU A 75 -18.12 3.46 -13.48
N THR A 76 -17.50 2.81 -14.46
CA THR A 76 -18.17 1.91 -15.42
C THR A 76 -17.29 0.70 -15.69
N LEU A 77 -17.91 -0.42 -16.07
CA LEU A 77 -17.17 -1.59 -16.52
C LEU A 77 -16.42 -1.29 -17.83
N ASN A 78 -15.14 -1.62 -17.88
CA ASN A 78 -14.26 -1.45 -19.04
C ASN A 78 -13.08 -2.44 -18.97
N GLU A 79 -12.03 -2.21 -19.75
CA GLU A 79 -10.84 -3.09 -19.76
C GLU A 79 -10.06 -3.08 -18.44
N THR A 80 -10.13 -2.00 -17.67
CA THR A 80 -9.48 -1.83 -16.37
C THR A 80 -10.40 -2.25 -15.21
N ILE A 81 -11.63 -1.72 -15.19
CA ILE A 81 -12.61 -2.02 -14.15
C ILE A 81 -13.53 -3.15 -14.63
N THR A 82 -13.35 -4.32 -14.06
CA THR A 82 -14.15 -5.52 -14.31
C THR A 82 -14.87 -5.95 -13.03
N VAL A 83 -15.80 -6.90 -13.15
CA VAL A 83 -16.48 -7.49 -11.98
C VAL A 83 -15.52 -8.14 -10.97
N ASN A 84 -14.32 -8.54 -11.41
CA ASN A 84 -13.30 -9.17 -10.57
C ASN A 84 -12.21 -8.21 -10.11
N THR A 85 -12.28 -6.93 -10.49
CA THR A 85 -11.31 -5.91 -10.06
C THR A 85 -11.37 -5.78 -8.53
N GLY A 86 -10.19 -5.68 -7.91
CA GLY A 86 -10.05 -5.48 -6.47
C GLY A 86 -10.54 -4.11 -6.03
N GLU A 87 -10.91 -3.98 -4.76
CA GLU A 87 -11.35 -2.72 -4.16
C GLU A 87 -10.28 -1.63 -4.30
N THR A 88 -9.01 -1.91 -4.06
CA THR A 88 -7.91 -0.95 -4.21
C THR A 88 -7.81 -0.44 -5.64
N GLU A 89 -7.82 -1.32 -6.64
CA GLU A 89 -7.78 -0.91 -8.05
C GLU A 89 -9.07 -0.16 -8.46
N MET A 90 -10.21 -0.51 -7.88
CA MET A 90 -11.45 0.25 -8.06
C MET A 90 -11.30 1.67 -7.49
N LEU A 91 -10.80 1.82 -6.26
CA LEU A 91 -10.58 3.11 -5.59
C LEU A 91 -9.58 3.98 -6.35
N ASP A 92 -8.49 3.40 -6.84
CA ASP A 92 -7.47 4.08 -7.65
C ASP A 92 -8.04 4.79 -8.88
N ASN A 93 -9.14 4.26 -9.44
CA ASN A 93 -9.80 4.81 -10.61
C ASN A 93 -11.01 5.70 -10.27
N MET A 94 -11.33 5.90 -8.99
CA MET A 94 -12.31 6.92 -8.58
C MET A 94 -11.69 8.31 -8.64
N THR A 95 -12.51 9.32 -8.95
CA THR A 95 -12.12 10.72 -8.71
C THR A 95 -12.04 10.99 -7.21
N LEU A 96 -11.32 12.03 -6.80
CA LEU A 96 -11.24 12.46 -5.40
C LEU A 96 -12.63 12.64 -4.77
N GLU A 97 -13.56 13.29 -5.48
CA GLU A 97 -14.94 13.46 -5.03
C GLU A 97 -15.64 12.11 -4.75
N ASN A 98 -15.49 11.15 -5.67
CA ASN A 98 -16.11 9.83 -5.54
C ASN A 98 -15.42 8.96 -4.49
N TYR A 99 -14.11 9.07 -4.32
CA TYR A 99 -13.36 8.40 -3.27
C TYR A 99 -13.78 8.87 -1.87
N LEU A 100 -13.96 10.18 -1.68
CA LEU A 100 -14.44 10.72 -0.40
C LEU A 100 -15.87 10.25 -0.10
N LYS A 101 -16.74 10.25 -1.12
CA LYS A 101 -18.10 9.70 -1.02
C LYS A 101 -18.09 8.21 -0.63
N TYR A 102 -17.20 7.41 -1.22
CA TYR A 102 -17.04 6.00 -0.91
C TYR A 102 -16.71 5.76 0.57
N ASN A 103 -15.76 6.53 1.10
CA ASN A 103 -15.28 6.40 2.47
C ASN A 103 -16.20 7.06 3.51
N GLY A 104 -17.36 7.58 3.10
CA GLY A 104 -18.27 8.31 3.99
C GLY A 104 -17.65 9.59 4.55
N GLY A 105 -16.70 10.19 3.84
CA GLY A 105 -16.03 11.41 4.25
C GLY A 105 -17.04 12.55 4.40
N GLU A 106 -16.99 13.22 5.55
CA GLU A 106 -17.79 14.44 5.79
C GLU A 106 -17.24 15.64 5.03
N GLN A 107 -15.96 15.56 4.61
CA GLN A 107 -15.25 16.63 3.92
C GLN A 107 -15.51 16.59 2.42
N THR A 108 -15.66 17.76 1.80
CA THR A 108 -15.70 17.86 0.34
C THR A 108 -14.30 17.78 -0.26
N ALA A 109 -14.23 17.46 -1.56
CA ALA A 109 -12.97 17.45 -2.29
C ALA A 109 -12.27 18.81 -2.21
N GLU A 110 -13.01 19.91 -2.26
CA GLU A 110 -12.48 21.26 -2.12
C GLU A 110 -11.85 21.49 -0.74
N GLU A 111 -12.50 21.06 0.34
CA GLU A 111 -11.95 21.17 1.70
C GLU A 111 -10.66 20.37 1.86
N VAL A 112 -10.60 19.17 1.26
CA VAL A 112 -9.39 18.35 1.23
C VAL A 112 -8.28 19.02 0.42
N LEU A 113 -8.59 19.57 -0.75
CA LEU A 113 -7.62 20.26 -1.61
C LEU A 113 -7.06 21.53 -0.95
N GLU A 114 -7.91 22.31 -0.28
CA GLU A 114 -7.50 23.49 0.48
C GLU A 114 -6.63 23.11 1.68
N GLY A 115 -7.05 22.10 2.46
CA GLY A 115 -6.31 21.62 3.63
C GLY A 115 -4.93 21.05 3.27
N THR A 116 -4.80 20.40 2.12
CA THR A 116 -3.54 19.86 1.61
C THR A 116 -2.73 20.86 0.79
N LYS A 117 -3.27 22.05 0.50
CA LYS A 117 -2.68 23.07 -0.40
C LYS A 117 -2.39 22.53 -1.81
N LEU A 118 -3.22 21.61 -2.29
CA LEU A 118 -3.09 20.97 -3.61
C LEU A 118 -4.04 21.55 -4.65
N THR A 119 -4.71 22.67 -4.36
CA THR A 119 -5.66 23.35 -5.27
C THR A 119 -5.07 23.72 -6.63
N ASP A 120 -3.74 23.96 -6.71
CA ASP A 120 -3.06 24.29 -7.96
C ASP A 120 -2.61 23.05 -8.75
N LYS A 121 -2.68 21.85 -8.16
CA LYS A 121 -2.14 20.59 -8.70
C LYS A 121 -3.21 19.55 -8.98
N ALA A 122 -4.31 19.59 -8.24
CA ALA A 122 -5.39 18.63 -8.33
C ALA A 122 -6.75 19.33 -8.27
N THR A 123 -7.76 18.64 -8.76
CA THR A 123 -9.17 19.05 -8.69
C THR A 123 -9.98 17.89 -8.11
N LYS A 124 -11.26 18.14 -7.84
CA LYS A 124 -12.19 17.10 -7.40
C LYS A 124 -12.33 15.93 -8.39
N ASP A 125 -11.98 16.15 -9.65
CA ASP A 125 -12.01 15.18 -10.74
C ASP A 125 -10.67 14.43 -10.92
N THR A 126 -9.62 14.81 -10.17
CA THR A 126 -8.35 14.08 -10.16
C THR A 126 -8.57 12.67 -9.62
N LEU A 127 -7.99 11.66 -10.28
CA LEU A 127 -8.11 10.28 -9.84
C LEU A 127 -7.36 10.08 -8.52
N TRP A 128 -7.90 9.22 -7.65
CA TRP A 128 -7.32 8.93 -6.34
C TRP A 128 -5.86 8.49 -6.43
N LYS A 129 -5.54 7.59 -7.38
CA LYS A 129 -4.16 7.13 -7.61
C LYS A 129 -3.19 8.25 -8.02
N ASP A 130 -3.70 9.31 -8.63
CA ASP A 130 -2.90 10.46 -9.05
C ASP A 130 -2.81 11.49 -7.90
N PHE A 131 -3.87 11.61 -7.10
CA PHE A 131 -3.93 12.52 -5.96
C PHE A 131 -3.11 12.05 -4.75
N LEU A 132 -3.26 10.78 -4.35
CA LEU A 132 -2.63 10.22 -3.15
C LEU A 132 -1.11 10.43 -3.12
N PRO A 133 -0.35 10.19 -4.20
CA PRO A 133 1.10 10.44 -4.22
C PRO A 133 1.48 11.90 -3.98
N MET A 134 0.60 12.85 -4.29
CA MET A 134 0.86 14.29 -4.11
C MET A 134 0.64 14.76 -2.67
N MET A 135 -0.08 13.98 -1.86
CA MET A 135 -0.38 14.35 -0.48
C MET A 135 0.89 14.42 0.36
N PRO A 136 0.97 15.35 1.33
CA PRO A 136 2.01 15.30 2.35
C PRO A 136 1.95 13.95 3.08
N ALA A 137 3.08 13.26 3.21
CA ALA A 137 3.12 11.93 3.81
C ALA A 137 2.55 11.92 5.24
N ILE A 138 2.83 12.98 6.03
CA ILE A 138 2.28 13.13 7.38
C ILE A 138 0.75 13.20 7.39
N SER A 139 0.12 13.75 6.34
CA SER A 139 -1.34 13.80 6.22
C SER A 139 -1.94 12.43 5.90
N VAL A 140 -1.23 11.58 5.16
CA VAL A 140 -1.63 10.20 4.89
C VAL A 140 -1.46 9.33 6.14
N ILE A 141 -0.35 9.50 6.87
CA ILE A 141 -0.03 8.73 8.08
C ILE A 141 -0.93 9.12 9.26
N GLY A 142 -1.29 10.41 9.37
CA GLY A 142 -2.19 10.93 10.40
C GLY A 142 -1.60 10.99 11.81
N ASP A 143 -0.33 10.61 11.98
CA ASP A 143 0.34 10.52 13.28
C ASP A 143 1.81 10.95 13.19
N GLU A 144 2.18 11.97 13.98
CA GLU A 144 3.51 12.57 13.97
C GLU A 144 4.58 11.63 14.54
N GLU A 145 4.23 10.78 15.51
CA GLU A 145 5.15 9.81 16.09
C GLU A 145 5.55 8.75 15.03
N ASN A 146 4.58 8.19 14.33
CA ASN A 146 4.78 7.25 13.24
C ASN A 146 5.58 7.89 12.09
N PHE A 147 5.28 9.14 11.75
CA PHE A 147 6.04 9.87 10.72
C PHE A 147 7.51 10.07 11.12
N ASN A 148 7.77 10.45 12.37
CA ASN A 148 9.14 10.60 12.89
C ASN A 148 9.88 9.25 12.97
N GLN A 149 9.19 8.15 13.28
CA GLN A 149 9.79 6.81 13.20
C GLN A 149 10.20 6.45 11.77
N LEU A 150 9.39 6.80 10.76
CA LEU A 150 9.76 6.59 9.36
C LEU A 150 10.96 7.43 8.96
N LYS A 151 11.07 8.69 9.44
CA LYS A 151 12.26 9.53 9.24
C LYS A 151 13.52 8.84 9.75
N GLU A 152 13.49 8.33 10.97
CA GLU A 152 14.62 7.61 11.56
C GLU A 152 14.94 6.33 10.81
N GLN A 153 13.92 5.56 10.41
CA GLN A 153 14.09 4.26 9.75
C GLN A 153 14.67 4.40 8.34
N TYR A 154 14.18 5.35 7.54
CA TYR A 154 14.55 5.51 6.13
C TYR A 154 15.56 6.65 5.91
N GLY A 155 15.90 7.41 6.95
CA GLY A 155 16.96 8.42 6.94
C GLY A 155 16.60 9.67 6.13
N PHE A 156 15.38 10.20 6.30
CA PHE A 156 14.95 11.44 5.66
C PHE A 156 14.60 12.51 6.70
N ASP A 157 14.97 13.77 6.42
CA ASP A 157 14.74 14.93 7.29
C ASP A 157 13.69 15.91 6.73
N ASN A 158 13.08 15.59 5.58
CA ASN A 158 12.12 16.46 4.92
C ASN A 158 10.69 16.24 5.46
N ASP A 159 10.19 17.21 6.23
CA ASP A 159 8.82 17.20 6.76
C ASP A 159 7.75 17.36 5.67
N ASP A 160 8.13 17.94 4.52
CA ASP A 160 7.25 18.20 3.38
C ASP A 160 7.31 17.08 2.33
N ILE A 161 7.90 15.92 2.65
CA ILE A 161 7.94 14.78 1.72
C ILE A 161 6.52 14.36 1.36
N THR A 162 6.28 14.16 0.07
CA THR A 162 5.00 13.64 -0.43
C THR A 162 4.92 12.13 -0.24
N TRP A 163 3.70 11.58 -0.25
CA TRP A 163 3.49 10.14 -0.15
C TRP A 163 4.22 9.37 -1.26
N GLY A 164 4.17 9.86 -2.50
CA GLY A 164 4.84 9.22 -3.63
C GLY A 164 6.37 9.21 -3.49
N GLU A 165 6.96 10.30 -3.02
CA GLU A 165 8.40 10.38 -2.74
C GLU A 165 8.81 9.41 -1.62
N LEU A 166 7.98 9.28 -0.59
CA LEU A 166 8.21 8.34 0.51
C LEU A 166 8.12 6.89 0.03
N GLU A 167 7.12 6.55 -0.80
CA GLU A 167 7.00 5.21 -1.40
C GLU A 167 8.23 4.85 -2.24
N GLU A 168 8.73 5.78 -3.07
CA GLU A 168 9.96 5.58 -3.83
C GLU A 168 11.19 5.38 -2.92
N LEU A 169 11.31 6.15 -1.85
CA LEU A 169 12.39 6.00 -0.88
C LEU A 169 12.37 4.62 -0.21
N ILE A 170 11.18 4.19 0.24
CA ILE A 170 10.99 2.87 0.86
C ILE A 170 11.38 1.77 -0.12
N LYS A 171 10.88 1.87 -1.37
CA LYS A 171 11.18 0.90 -2.42
C LYS A 171 12.68 0.81 -2.71
N SER A 172 13.36 1.95 -2.86
CA SER A 172 14.81 2.01 -3.07
C SER A 172 15.58 1.32 -1.93
N LYS A 173 15.18 1.54 -0.67
CA LYS A 173 15.84 0.95 0.50
C LYS A 173 15.61 -0.56 0.59
N GLN A 174 14.44 -1.04 0.20
CA GLN A 174 14.16 -2.48 0.10
C GLN A 174 14.99 -3.13 -1.01
N GLU A 175 15.11 -2.50 -2.17
CA GLU A 175 15.96 -2.99 -3.27
C GLU A 175 17.45 -3.05 -2.86
N GLU A 176 17.96 -2.03 -2.15
CA GLU A 176 19.32 -2.03 -1.58
C GLU A 176 19.52 -3.21 -0.60
N ALA A 177 18.56 -3.45 0.30
CA ALA A 177 18.62 -4.56 1.26
C ALA A 177 18.60 -5.93 0.56
N ASN A 178 17.72 -6.09 -0.43
CA ASN A 178 17.62 -7.32 -1.22
C ASN A 178 18.88 -7.58 -2.07
N ALA A 179 19.50 -6.52 -2.59
CA ALA A 179 20.76 -6.63 -3.32
C ALA A 179 21.93 -6.99 -2.37
N ALA A 180 21.94 -6.49 -1.14
CA ALA A 180 22.96 -6.82 -0.14
C ALA A 180 22.86 -8.27 0.38
N ASP A 181 21.68 -8.89 0.32
CA ASP A 181 21.45 -10.30 0.65
C ASP A 181 21.69 -11.27 -0.54
N THR A 182 22.09 -10.75 -1.70
CA THR A 182 22.52 -11.60 -2.82
C THR A 182 23.98 -12.00 -2.59
N PRO A 183 24.31 -13.27 -2.26
CA PRO A 183 25.69 -13.69 -2.17
C PRO A 183 26.34 -13.49 -3.53
N GLU A 184 27.35 -12.64 -3.57
CA GLU A 184 28.25 -12.46 -4.70
C GLU A 184 28.70 -13.86 -5.14
N SER A 185 28.17 -14.33 -6.27
CA SER A 185 28.67 -15.53 -6.94
C SER A 185 30.06 -15.17 -7.45
N SER A 186 31.05 -15.41 -6.60
CA SER A 186 32.46 -15.32 -6.95
C SER A 186 32.76 -16.45 -7.94
N ASP A 187 32.67 -16.12 -9.22
CA ASP A 187 33.36 -16.84 -10.29
C ASP A 187 34.80 -16.31 -10.28
N ALA A 188 35.80 -17.05 -9.77
CA ALA A 188 36.69 -17.98 -10.49
C ALA A 188 38.16 -17.63 -10.09
N PRO A 189 39.23 -18.34 -10.52
CA PRO A 189 39.44 -19.77 -10.83
C PRO A 189 40.63 -20.37 -10.04
N GLU A 190 40.66 -21.67 -9.74
CA GLU A 190 41.95 -22.37 -9.52
C GLU A 190 42.01 -23.70 -10.26
N THR A 191 42.55 -23.62 -11.47
CA THR A 191 43.33 -24.69 -12.08
C THR A 191 44.60 -24.89 -11.25
N SER A 192 44.74 -26.02 -10.55
CA SER A 192 46.06 -26.55 -10.20
C SER A 192 46.03 -28.06 -9.87
N ALA A 193 46.52 -28.82 -10.85
CA ALA A 193 47.27 -30.08 -10.79
C ALA A 193 47.08 -31.12 -9.65
N GLU A 194 46.78 -32.36 -10.07
CA GLU A 194 47.18 -33.69 -9.53
C GLU A 194 48.66 -33.70 -9.02
N PRO A 195 49.15 -34.59 -8.09
CA PRO A 195 48.91 -36.04 -8.11
C PRO A 195 49.00 -36.93 -6.85
N ALA A 196 48.62 -38.21 -7.06
CA ALA A 196 48.94 -39.47 -6.35
C ALA A 196 48.36 -39.67 -4.92
N GLU A 197 47.89 -40.85 -4.50
CA GLU A 197 48.29 -42.25 -4.79
C GLU A 197 47.11 -43.20 -5.06
#